data_AF-A0A842SNG4-F1
#
_entry.id   AF-A0A842SNG4-F1
#
_cell.length_a   1.000
_cell.length_b   1.000
_cell.length_c   1.000
_cell.angle_alpha   90.00
_cell.angle_beta   90.00
_cell.angle_gamma   90.00
#
_symmetry.space_group_name_H-M   'P 1'
#
loop_
_entity.id
_entity.type
_entity.pdbx_description
1 polymer ?
#
loop_
_entity_poly.entity_id
_entity_poly.type
_entity_poly.pdbx_seq_one_letter_code
_entity_poly.pdbx_strand_id
1 'polypeptide(L)'
;MRLSSSPRAQVSTVDFIAGLLIIVVALTIATRLIMTITEPSTFEQTKRQALTTSDTLMSPGFPERWNETNAIKVGLLTDDALNLTKLGQLDNYTYDDIKERLNDPEHAYWYFMNRTSVLNLTACGHGDPGVSVNATCDPSFAADKNLVRVDRFVTHNNSIIRLVVVVWD
;
A
#
# COMPACT_ATOMS: atom_id res chain seq x y z
N MET A 1 -68.74 -26.88 9.57
CA MET A 1 -68.58 -25.41 9.56
C MET A 1 -67.59 -25.07 8.44
N ARG A 2 -68.06 -24.59 7.28
CA ARG A 2 -67.18 -24.24 6.14
C ARG A 2 -66.83 -22.76 6.26
N LEU A 3 -65.58 -22.47 6.59
CA LEU A 3 -65.04 -21.11 6.56
C LEU A 3 -64.88 -20.71 5.08
N SER A 4 -65.79 -19.88 4.60
CA SER A 4 -65.70 -19.22 3.31
C SER A 4 -64.59 -18.17 3.38
N SER A 5 -63.41 -18.47 2.85
CA SER A 5 -62.32 -17.51 2.74
C SER A 5 -62.71 -16.38 1.78
N SER A 6 -62.78 -15.15 2.29
CA SER A 6 -63.07 -13.95 1.48
C SER A 6 -61.92 -13.68 0.51
N PRO A 7 -62.16 -13.63 -0.81
CA PRO A 7 -61.12 -13.41 -1.82
C PRO A 7 -60.45 -12.03 -1.70
N ARG A 8 -61.07 -11.07 -0.99
CA ARG A 8 -60.51 -9.72 -0.80
C ARG A 8 -59.26 -9.69 0.08
N ALA A 9 -59.14 -10.61 1.04
CA ALA A 9 -57.97 -10.67 1.90
C ALA A 9 -56.73 -11.20 1.13
N GLN A 10 -56.94 -12.10 0.16
CA GLN A 10 -55.87 -12.70 -0.63
C GLN A 10 -55.22 -11.71 -1.60
N VAL A 11 -56.01 -10.83 -2.23
CA VAL A 11 -55.47 -9.80 -3.15
C VAL A 11 -54.53 -8.85 -2.42
N SER A 12 -54.90 -8.40 -1.21
CA SER A 12 -54.07 -7.50 -0.40
C SER A 12 -52.71 -8.11 0.00
N THR A 13 -52.68 -9.41 0.31
CA THR A 13 -51.42 -10.09 0.65
C THR A 13 -50.47 -10.24 -0.53
N VAL A 14 -51.00 -10.43 -1.75
CA VAL A 14 -50.18 -10.58 -2.95
C VAL A 14 -49.48 -9.27 -3.31
N ASP A 15 -50.20 -8.15 -3.23
CA ASP A 15 -49.63 -6.82 -3.50
C ASP A 15 -48.53 -6.45 -2.48
N PHE A 16 -48.74 -6.80 -1.21
CA PHE A 16 -47.71 -6.61 -0.17
C PHE A 16 -46.44 -7.43 -0.45
N ILE A 17 -46.59 -8.71 -0.82
CA ILE A 17 -45.46 -9.58 -1.14
C ILE A 17 -44.70 -9.06 -2.38
N ALA A 18 -45.42 -8.63 -3.42
CA ALA A 18 -44.82 -8.06 -4.62
C ALA A 18 -44.04 -6.76 -4.31
N GLY A 19 -44.63 -5.86 -3.52
CA GLY A 19 -43.96 -4.64 -3.07
C GLY A 19 -42.70 -4.93 -2.26
N LEU A 20 -42.76 -5.90 -1.34
CA LEU A 20 -41.61 -6.31 -0.54
C LEU A 20 -40.48 -6.89 -1.41
N LEU A 21 -40.81 -7.72 -2.41
CA LEU A 21 -39.84 -8.28 -3.35
C LEU A 21 -39.12 -7.18 -4.14
N ILE A 22 -39.86 -6.18 -4.64
CA ILE A 22 -39.28 -5.05 -5.37
C ILE A 22 -38.31 -4.28 -4.46
N ILE A 23 -38.66 -4.04 -3.20
CA ILE A 23 -37.77 -3.37 -2.24
C ILE A 23 -36.50 -4.17 -1.98
N VAL A 24 -36.61 -5.49 -1.78
CA VAL A 24 -35.45 -6.36 -1.56
C VAL A 24 -34.52 -6.36 -2.78
N VAL A 25 -35.06 -6.41 -3.99
CA VAL A 25 -34.27 -6.32 -5.23
C VAL A 25 -33.59 -4.96 -5.34
N ALA A 26 -34.31 -3.87 -5.08
CA ALA A 26 -33.75 -2.51 -5.12
C ALA A 26 -32.61 -2.34 -4.11
N LEU A 27 -32.75 -2.85 -2.87
CA LEU A 27 -31.70 -2.82 -1.86
C LEU A 27 -30.49 -3.68 -2.26
N THR A 28 -30.71 -4.81 -2.92
CA THR A 28 -29.62 -5.67 -3.40
C THR A 28 -28.82 -4.97 -4.52
N ILE A 29 -29.50 -4.30 -5.44
CA ILE A 29 -28.85 -3.51 -6.49
C ILE A 29 -28.11 -2.32 -5.88
N ALA A 30 -28.74 -1.59 -4.95
CA ALA A 30 -28.13 -0.44 -4.30
C ALA A 30 -26.86 -0.82 -3.53
N THR A 31 -26.88 -1.92 -2.78
CA THR A 31 -25.69 -2.40 -2.05
C THR A 31 -24.56 -2.82 -2.99
N ARG A 32 -24.87 -3.51 -4.10
CA ARG A 32 -23.88 -3.85 -5.14
C ARG A 32 -23.28 -2.61 -5.80
N LEU A 33 -24.12 -1.61 -6.10
CA LEU A 33 -23.67 -0.37 -6.72
C LEU A 33 -22.77 0.43 -5.78
N ILE A 34 -23.13 0.53 -4.49
CA ILE A 34 -22.30 1.16 -3.47
C ILE A 34 -20.95 0.44 -3.40
N MET A 35 -20.93 -0.89 -3.25
CA MET A 35 -19.68 -1.66 -3.19
C MET A 35 -18.77 -1.41 -4.39
N THR A 36 -19.33 -1.42 -5.61
CA THR A 36 -18.58 -1.19 -6.85
C THR A 36 -17.98 0.21 -6.93
N ILE A 37 -18.71 1.23 -6.44
CA ILE A 37 -18.23 2.62 -6.43
C ILE A 37 -17.24 2.85 -5.28
N THR A 38 -17.39 2.15 -4.16
CA THR A 38 -16.55 2.30 -2.96
C THR A 38 -15.31 1.43 -2.95
N GLU A 39 -15.17 0.44 -3.83
CA GLU A 39 -13.91 -0.29 -3.98
C GLU A 39 -12.84 0.75 -4.34
N PRO A 40 -11.86 1.00 -3.45
CA PRO A 40 -10.82 1.95 -3.74
C PRO A 40 -10.12 1.44 -4.98
N SER A 41 -10.10 2.26 -6.04
CA SER A 41 -9.35 1.98 -7.26
C SER A 41 -7.97 1.46 -6.86
N THR A 42 -7.47 0.43 -7.55
CA THR A 42 -6.13 -0.15 -7.31
C THR A 42 -5.10 0.93 -7.00
N PHE A 43 -5.12 2.03 -7.77
CA PHE A 43 -4.33 3.24 -7.54
C PHE A 43 -4.38 3.83 -6.12
N GLU A 44 -5.55 4.01 -5.50
CA GLU A 44 -5.66 4.58 -4.14
C GLU A 44 -5.17 3.59 -3.07
N GLN A 45 -5.27 2.29 -3.32
CA GLN A 45 -4.66 1.26 -2.46
C GLN A 45 -3.13 1.32 -2.58
N THR A 46 -2.59 1.27 -3.80
CA THR A 46 -1.16 1.41 -4.09
C THR A 46 -0.59 2.71 -3.51
N LYS A 47 -1.34 3.81 -3.59
CA LYS A 47 -0.95 5.11 -3.02
C LYS A 47 -0.93 5.11 -1.51
N ARG A 48 -1.94 4.53 -0.86
CA ARG A 48 -1.94 4.36 0.59
C ARG A 48 -0.74 3.53 1.03
N GLN A 49 -0.45 2.46 0.28
CA GLN A 49 0.68 1.60 0.54
C GLN A 49 2.02 2.33 0.39
N ALA A 50 2.22 3.08 -0.71
CA ALA A 50 3.40 3.90 -0.91
C ALA A 50 3.62 4.91 0.22
N LEU A 51 2.54 5.51 0.73
CA LEU A 51 2.60 6.41 1.88
C LEU A 51 3.03 5.65 3.15
N THR A 52 2.37 4.53 3.48
CA THR A 52 2.70 3.71 4.66
C THR A 52 4.13 3.17 4.62
N THR A 53 4.60 2.71 3.46
CA THR A 53 5.97 2.26 3.25
C THR A 53 6.95 3.43 3.43
N SER A 54 6.66 4.59 2.85
CA SER A 54 7.48 5.80 3.05
C SER A 54 7.53 6.24 4.51
N ASP A 55 6.42 6.22 5.24
CA ASP A 55 6.35 6.60 6.66
C ASP A 55 7.10 5.60 7.54
N THR A 56 7.04 4.31 7.20
CA THR A 56 7.77 3.26 7.91
C THR A 56 9.27 3.39 7.70
N LEU A 57 9.73 3.58 6.46
CA LEU A 57 11.14 3.84 6.15
C LEU A 57 11.63 5.13 6.83
N MET A 58 10.79 6.16 6.91
CA MET A 58 11.05 7.43 7.61
C MET A 58 10.85 7.35 9.13
N SER A 59 10.77 6.15 9.71
CA SER A 59 10.72 5.95 11.16
C SER A 59 12.04 5.39 11.69
N PRO A 60 12.27 5.39 13.01
CA PRO A 60 13.39 4.67 13.61
C PRO A 60 13.27 3.14 13.51
N GLY A 61 12.09 2.59 13.21
CA GLY A 61 11.80 1.16 13.31
C GLY A 61 11.51 0.71 14.74
N PHE A 62 11.26 -0.60 14.91
CA PHE A 62 11.00 -1.22 16.21
C PHE A 62 11.68 -2.60 16.33
N PRO A 63 12.46 -2.85 17.40
CA PRO A 63 12.88 -1.88 18.42
C PRO A 63 13.74 -0.74 17.82
N GLU A 64 13.92 0.37 18.53
CA GLU A 64 14.64 1.54 17.98
C GLU A 64 16.08 1.21 17.54
N ARG A 65 16.73 0.28 18.25
CA ARG A 65 18.06 -0.28 17.93
C ARG A 65 17.93 -1.67 17.31
N TRP A 66 17.06 -1.80 16.32
CA TRP A 66 16.91 -3.05 15.60
C TRP A 66 18.19 -3.42 14.83
N ASN A 67 18.32 -4.71 14.56
CA ASN A 67 19.34 -5.34 13.75
C ASN A 67 18.71 -6.53 13.00
N GLU A 68 19.53 -7.28 12.26
CA GLU A 68 19.11 -8.43 11.45
C GLU A 68 18.30 -9.50 12.21
N THR A 69 18.54 -9.67 13.51
CA THR A 69 17.93 -10.76 14.29
C THR A 69 16.72 -10.34 15.12
N ASN A 70 16.50 -9.03 15.33
CA ASN A 70 15.45 -8.55 16.22
C ASN A 70 14.49 -7.52 15.61
N ALA A 71 14.65 -7.16 14.33
CA ALA A 71 13.76 -6.20 13.68
C ALA A 71 12.34 -6.76 13.52
N ILE A 72 11.39 -6.14 14.21
CA ILE A 72 9.95 -6.39 14.04
C ILE A 72 9.39 -5.44 12.98
N LYS A 73 9.82 -4.18 13.03
CA LYS A 73 9.49 -3.15 12.04
C LYS A 73 10.77 -2.45 11.61
N VAL A 74 11.03 -2.41 10.31
CA VAL A 74 12.20 -1.70 9.78
C VAL A 74 11.94 -0.21 9.72
N GLY A 75 12.99 0.59 9.88
CA GLY A 75 12.96 2.03 9.75
C GLY A 75 14.37 2.57 9.69
N LEU A 76 14.61 3.59 8.88
CA LEU A 76 15.95 4.02 8.50
C LEU A 76 16.50 5.17 9.35
N LEU A 77 15.69 5.75 10.22
CA LEU A 77 16.09 6.96 10.94
C LEU A 77 16.72 6.67 12.30
N THR A 78 17.53 7.62 12.76
CA THR A 78 17.99 7.78 14.13
C THR A 78 18.12 9.27 14.37
N ASP A 79 17.44 9.79 15.40
CA ASP A 79 17.39 11.23 15.68
C ASP A 79 16.98 12.08 14.44
N ASP A 80 15.94 11.65 13.73
CA ASP A 80 15.41 12.27 12.49
C ASP A 80 16.41 12.37 11.31
N ALA A 81 17.56 11.70 11.40
CA ALA A 81 18.55 11.61 10.34
C ALA A 81 18.66 10.18 9.79
N LEU A 82 19.03 10.06 8.51
CA LEU A 82 19.28 8.77 7.87
C LEU A 82 20.47 8.07 8.54
N ASN A 83 20.24 6.84 9.01
CA ASN A 83 21.28 6.00 9.60
C ASN A 83 21.78 4.96 8.58
N LEU A 84 23.02 5.15 8.09
CA LEU A 84 23.62 4.25 7.10
C LEU A 84 23.86 2.83 7.62
N THR A 85 24.05 2.65 8.92
CA THR A 85 24.20 1.31 9.51
C THR A 85 22.91 0.52 9.37
N LYS A 86 21.76 1.14 9.61
CA LYS A 86 20.44 0.53 9.40
C LYS A 86 20.17 0.23 7.92
N LEU A 87 20.61 1.12 7.03
CA LEU A 87 20.52 0.89 5.60
C LEU A 87 21.38 -0.32 5.16
N GLY A 88 22.60 -0.46 5.69
CA GLY A 88 23.44 -1.62 5.43
C GLY A 88 22.90 -2.92 6.02
N GLN A 89 22.20 -2.85 7.16
CA GLN A 89 21.51 -4.02 7.72
C GLN A 89 20.33 -4.48 6.84
N LEU A 90 19.71 -3.57 6.09
CA LEU A 90 18.67 -3.93 5.12
C LEU A 90 19.22 -4.74 3.95
N ASP A 91 20.47 -4.51 3.54
CA ASP A 91 21.12 -5.30 2.48
C ASP A 91 21.25 -6.80 2.85
N ASN A 92 21.16 -7.14 4.14
CA ASN A 92 21.26 -8.51 4.63
C ASN A 92 19.90 -9.24 4.67
N TYR A 93 18.79 -8.54 4.43
CA TYR A 93 17.46 -9.15 4.33
C TYR A 93 17.11 -9.50 2.88
N THR A 94 16.34 -10.57 2.71
CA THR A 94 15.69 -10.82 1.41
C THR A 94 14.59 -9.78 1.18
N TYR A 95 14.22 -9.56 -0.08
CA TYR A 95 13.12 -8.64 -0.39
C TYR A 95 11.80 -9.04 0.31
N ASP A 96 11.49 -10.33 0.36
CA ASP A 96 10.29 -10.85 1.03
C ASP A 96 10.32 -10.58 2.54
N ASP A 97 11.48 -10.71 3.18
CA ASP A 97 11.68 -10.37 4.60
C ASP A 97 11.41 -8.89 4.88
N ILE A 98 11.86 -8.01 3.99
CA ILE A 98 11.66 -6.57 4.13
C ILE A 98 10.18 -6.24 3.91
N LYS A 99 9.57 -6.84 2.90
CA LYS A 99 8.17 -6.69 2.54
C LYS A 99 7.24 -7.03 3.71
N GLU A 100 7.49 -8.14 4.40
CA GLU A 100 6.78 -8.52 5.63
C GLU A 100 6.92 -7.46 6.73
N ARG A 101 8.14 -6.96 6.97
CA ARG A 101 8.44 -5.98 8.03
C ARG A 101 7.95 -4.56 7.72
N LEU A 102 7.78 -4.24 6.45
CA LEU A 102 7.13 -3.01 5.99
C LEU A 102 5.60 -3.12 6.07
N ASN A 103 5.07 -4.33 6.28
CA ASN A 103 3.65 -4.65 6.14
C ASN A 103 3.14 -4.15 4.78
N ASP A 104 3.88 -4.50 3.72
CA ASP A 104 3.61 -4.12 2.35
C ASP A 104 3.16 -5.34 1.55
N PRO A 105 1.90 -5.43 1.08
CA PRO A 105 1.47 -6.54 0.23
C PRO A 105 1.88 -6.37 -1.24
N GLU A 106 2.30 -5.17 -1.65
CA GLU A 106 2.55 -4.81 -3.05
C GLU A 106 4.04 -4.91 -3.42
N HIS A 107 4.36 -4.60 -4.67
CA HIS A 107 5.75 -4.48 -5.08
C HIS A 107 6.26 -3.07 -4.81
N ALA A 108 7.40 -2.94 -4.16
CA ALA A 108 7.97 -1.67 -3.76
C ALA A 108 9.46 -1.59 -4.12
N TYR A 109 9.91 -0.40 -4.50
CA TYR A 109 11.31 -0.06 -4.69
C TYR A 109 11.59 1.34 -4.16
N TRP A 110 12.68 1.50 -3.42
CA TRP A 110 13.08 2.79 -2.88
C TRP A 110 14.56 3.06 -3.04
N TYR A 111 14.89 4.33 -3.17
CA TYR A 111 16.25 4.79 -3.36
C TYR A 111 16.39 6.22 -2.86
N PHE A 112 17.64 6.64 -2.67
CA PHE A 112 17.95 7.99 -2.20
C PHE A 112 18.49 8.82 -3.36
N MET A 113 18.12 10.09 -3.41
CA MET A 113 18.62 11.06 -4.37
C MET A 113 19.16 12.29 -3.67
N ASN A 114 20.24 12.83 -4.22
CA ASN A 114 20.62 14.22 -3.99
C ASN A 114 19.90 15.11 -5.01
N ARG A 115 20.31 16.38 -5.15
CA ARG A 115 19.70 17.37 -6.06
C ARG A 115 19.55 16.88 -7.50
N THR A 116 20.52 16.10 -8.00
CA THR A 116 20.61 15.75 -9.43
C THR A 116 20.76 14.26 -9.70
N SER A 117 21.20 13.46 -8.73
CA SER A 117 21.55 12.06 -8.97
C SER A 117 21.11 11.14 -7.84
N VAL A 118 20.88 9.88 -8.18
CA VAL A 118 20.71 8.80 -7.22
C VAL A 118 22.00 8.62 -6.43
N LEU A 119 21.87 8.41 -5.12
CA LEU A 119 22.97 8.20 -4.19
C LEU A 119 23.21 6.69 -4.07
N ASN A 120 24.42 6.26 -4.44
CA ASN A 120 24.88 4.93 -4.11
C ASN A 120 25.46 4.94 -2.69
N LEU A 121 24.61 4.65 -1.70
CA LEU A 121 25.02 4.60 -0.29
C LEU A 121 25.57 3.20 0.06
N THR A 122 24.87 2.16 -0.38
CA THR A 122 25.28 0.75 -0.28
C THR A 122 24.97 0.03 -1.59
N ALA A 123 23.76 0.24 -2.09
CA ALA A 123 23.29 -0.07 -3.42
C ALA A 123 22.61 1.16 -4.03
N CYS A 124 22.31 1.09 -5.34
CA CYS A 124 21.53 2.11 -6.04
C CYS A 124 20.11 2.29 -5.48
N GLY A 125 19.57 1.26 -4.85
CA GLY A 125 18.24 1.21 -4.27
C GLY A 125 17.92 -0.19 -3.77
N HIS A 126 16.78 -0.32 -3.13
CA HIS A 126 16.33 -1.52 -2.41
C HIS A 126 14.88 -1.79 -2.77
N GLY A 127 14.50 -3.07 -2.82
CA GLY A 127 13.13 -3.46 -3.10
C GLY A 127 13.05 -4.64 -4.06
N ASP A 128 12.02 -4.62 -4.89
CA ASP A 128 11.68 -5.75 -5.76
C ASP A 128 12.84 -6.13 -6.71
N PRO A 129 13.23 -7.42 -6.78
CA PRO A 129 14.35 -7.86 -7.59
C PRO A 129 14.09 -7.77 -9.11
N GLY A 130 12.84 -7.56 -9.53
CA GLY A 130 12.46 -7.35 -10.93
C GLY A 130 12.77 -5.95 -11.46
N VAL A 131 13.16 -5.01 -10.60
CA VAL A 131 13.55 -3.65 -11.03
C VAL A 131 14.97 -3.67 -11.60
N SER A 132 15.10 -3.37 -12.89
CA SER A 132 16.41 -3.26 -13.52
C SER A 132 16.99 -1.86 -13.37
N VAL A 133 18.23 -1.79 -12.91
CA VAL A 133 18.94 -0.54 -12.60
C VAL A 133 20.12 -0.38 -13.55
N ASN A 134 20.24 0.78 -14.18
CA ASN A 134 21.35 1.06 -15.09
C ASN A 134 22.63 1.48 -14.36
N ALA A 135 23.72 1.71 -15.11
CA ALA A 135 25.01 2.13 -14.54
C ALA A 135 24.97 3.48 -13.80
N THR A 136 23.94 4.30 -14.02
CA THR A 136 23.72 5.58 -13.35
C THR A 136 22.77 5.48 -12.14
N CYS A 137 22.45 4.27 -11.70
CA CYS A 137 21.50 4.00 -10.62
C CYS A 137 20.06 4.45 -10.92
N ASP A 138 19.68 4.60 -12.19
CA ASP A 138 18.32 4.97 -12.58
C ASP A 138 17.47 3.69 -12.70
N PRO A 139 16.44 3.51 -11.85
CA PRO A 139 15.57 2.35 -11.91
C PRO A 139 14.61 2.44 -13.10
N SER A 140 14.45 1.33 -13.82
CA SER A 140 13.45 1.21 -14.89
C SER A 140 12.35 0.25 -14.48
N PHE A 141 11.11 0.69 -14.67
CA PHE A 141 9.89 -0.05 -14.35
C PHE A 141 9.17 -0.43 -15.64
N ALA A 142 8.46 -1.56 -15.63
CA ALA A 142 7.64 -1.96 -16.77
C ALA A 142 6.51 -0.94 -17.00
N ALA A 143 6.24 -0.61 -18.27
CA ALA A 143 5.36 0.50 -18.66
C ALA A 143 3.86 0.26 -18.40
N ASP A 144 3.49 -0.99 -18.10
CA ASP A 144 2.10 -1.45 -17.96
C ASP A 144 1.58 -1.42 -16.52
N LYS A 145 2.38 -0.93 -15.56
CA LYS A 145 2.04 -0.99 -14.13
C LYS A 145 1.45 0.30 -13.59
N ASN A 146 0.51 0.15 -12.65
CA ASN A 146 -0.04 1.26 -11.86
C ASN A 146 1.01 1.75 -10.85
N LEU A 147 1.90 2.63 -11.29
CA LEU A 147 3.01 3.12 -10.48
C LEU A 147 2.58 4.33 -9.65
N VAL A 148 2.79 4.25 -8.34
CA VAL A 148 2.70 5.39 -7.44
C VAL A 148 4.08 5.73 -6.90
N ARG A 149 4.47 6.98 -7.06
CA ARG A 149 5.73 7.53 -6.54
C ARG A 149 5.47 8.49 -5.39
N VAL A 150 6.18 8.30 -4.29
CA VAL A 150 6.19 9.17 -3.11
C VAL A 150 7.61 9.65 -2.86
N ASP A 151 7.77 10.97 -2.75
CA ASP A 151 9.04 11.60 -2.41
C ASP A 151 8.99 12.12 -0.95
N ARG A 152 9.98 11.79 -0.13
CA ARG A 152 10.17 12.29 1.24
C ARG A 152 11.55 12.94 1.38
N PHE A 153 11.68 13.92 2.26
CA PHE A 153 12.96 14.59 2.53
C PHE A 153 13.52 14.13 3.87
N VAL A 154 14.82 13.83 3.92
CA VAL A 154 15.53 13.36 5.11
C VAL A 154 16.90 14.01 5.20
N THR A 155 17.39 14.22 6.42
CA THR A 155 18.73 14.76 6.66
C THR A 155 19.76 13.63 6.66
N HIS A 156 20.88 13.82 5.95
CA HIS A 156 22.03 12.93 5.95
C HIS A 156 23.31 13.76 5.85
N ASN A 157 24.25 13.58 6.77
CA ASN A 157 25.51 14.34 6.83
C ASN A 157 25.31 15.86 6.69
N ASN A 158 24.38 16.42 7.47
CA ASN A 158 24.04 17.85 7.48
C ASN A 158 23.54 18.40 6.12
N SER A 159 23.10 17.51 5.22
CA SER A 159 22.50 17.83 3.92
C SER A 159 21.12 17.22 3.82
N ILE A 160 20.20 17.89 3.13
CA ILE A 160 18.86 17.34 2.84
C ILE A 160 18.97 16.48 1.58
N ILE A 161 18.56 15.23 1.68
CA ILE A 161 18.43 14.29 0.57
C ILE A 161 16.96 13.87 0.43
N ARG A 162 16.62 13.26 -0.71
CA ARG A 162 15.26 12.81 -1.03
C ARG A 162 15.20 11.29 -1.04
N LEU A 163 14.36 10.71 -0.19
CA LEU A 163 13.91 9.32 -0.31
C LEU A 163 12.81 9.28 -1.38
N VAL A 164 12.99 8.43 -2.39
CA VAL A 164 11.97 8.15 -3.41
C VAL A 164 11.49 6.73 -3.17
N VAL A 165 10.18 6.56 -3.00
CA VAL A 165 9.51 5.26 -2.87
C VAL A 165 8.57 5.10 -4.05
N VAL A 166 8.69 3.99 -4.76
CA VAL A 166 7.84 3.62 -5.89
C VAL A 166 7.14 2.32 -5.53
N VAL A 167 5.82 2.29 -5.61
CA VAL A 167 5.00 1.08 -5.36
C VAL A 167 4.11 0.83 -6.56
N TRP A 168 3.89 -0.44 -6.89
CA TRP A 168 3.02 -0.87 -7.98
C TRP A 168 2.35 -2.21 -7.68
N ASP A 169 1.23 -2.47 -8.36
CA ASP A 169 0.61 -3.81 -8.44
C ASP A 169 1.32 -4.71 -9.47
#